data_AF-A0A377EDY1-F1
#
_entry.id   AF-A0A377EDY1-F1
#
_cell.length_a   1.000
_cell.length_b   1.000
_cell.length_c   1.000
_cell.angle_alpha   90.00
_cell.angle_beta   90.00
_cell.angle_gamma   90.00
#
_symmetry.space_group_name_H-M   'P 1'
#
loop_
_entity.id
_entity.type
_entity.pdbx_description
1 polymer ?
#
loop_
_entity_poly.entity_id
_entity_poly.type
_entity_poly.pdbx_seq_one_letter_code
_entity_poly.pdbx_strand_id
1 'polypeptide(L)'
;MTPTYASSNGRLDIWWDNRSDFNANGEKAVFFGAMYDLKNWNLPGFAIGASYVYAWDAKPATWQSNPDAYYDKNRTIEESAYSLDAVYTIQDGRAKGTMFKLHFTEYDNHSDIPSWGGGYGNIFQDERDVKFMVIAPFTIF
;
A
#
# COMPACT_ATOMS: atom_id res chain seq x y z
N MET A 1 -2.69 13.01 13.14
CA MET A 1 -1.84 11.83 13.44
C MET A 1 -1.20 12.06 14.81
N THR A 2 -1.01 11.03 15.64
CA THR A 2 -0.60 11.22 17.04
C THR A 2 0.93 11.31 17.13
N PRO A 3 1.51 12.46 17.55
CA PRO A 3 2.96 12.64 17.55
C PRO A 3 3.70 11.67 18.47
N THR A 4 3.03 11.14 19.50
CA THR A 4 3.61 10.22 20.48
C THR A 4 4.00 8.85 19.89
N TYR A 5 3.28 8.37 18.86
CA TYR A 5 3.45 7.00 18.33
C TYR A 5 3.88 6.96 16.86
N ALA A 6 4.14 8.12 16.25
CA ALA A 6 4.50 8.22 14.83
C ALA A 6 3.49 7.56 13.85
N SER A 7 2.21 7.45 14.22
CA SER A 7 1.19 6.78 13.39
C SER A 7 -0.22 7.35 13.66
N SER A 8 -1.21 6.94 12.86
CA SER A 8 -2.60 7.42 12.93
C SER A 8 -3.45 6.80 14.07
N ASN A 9 -2.95 5.78 14.78
CA ASN A 9 -3.73 4.96 15.72
C ASN A 9 -4.98 4.30 15.08
N GLY A 10 -4.90 3.94 13.79
CA GLY A 10 -5.97 3.17 13.11
C GLY A 10 -7.21 3.99 12.76
N ARG A 11 -7.05 5.30 12.52
CA ARG A 11 -8.16 6.20 12.20
C ARG A 11 -8.53 6.09 10.72
N LEU A 12 -9.54 5.27 10.37
CA LEU A 12 -10.22 5.20 9.06
C LEU A 12 -9.35 5.68 7.88
N ASP A 13 -8.25 4.98 7.65
CA ASP A 13 -7.33 5.34 6.58
C ASP A 13 -7.90 4.92 5.22
N ILE A 14 -7.58 5.72 4.20
CA ILE A 14 -7.93 5.41 2.82
C ILE A 14 -7.18 4.13 2.43
N TRP A 15 -7.87 3.17 1.84
CA TRP A 15 -7.20 2.01 1.26
C TRP A 15 -6.41 2.46 0.04
N TRP A 16 -5.08 2.57 0.18
CA TRP A 16 -4.18 3.06 -0.86
C TRP A 16 -3.83 2.03 -1.94
N ASP A 17 -4.46 0.84 -1.89
CA ASP A 17 -4.11 -0.33 -2.72
C ASP A 17 -2.61 -0.66 -2.67
N ASN A 18 -2.01 -0.43 -1.49
CA ASN A 18 -0.58 -0.54 -1.25
C ASN A 18 -0.32 -1.18 0.12
N ARG A 19 0.96 -1.50 0.37
CA ARG A 19 1.40 -2.14 1.62
C ARG A 19 1.38 -1.20 2.83
N SER A 20 1.77 0.05 2.62
CA SER A 20 1.77 1.14 3.62
C SER A 20 0.45 1.91 3.58
N ASP A 21 0.04 2.41 4.74
CA ASP A 21 -1.10 3.30 4.90
C ASP A 21 -0.72 4.78 4.73
N PHE A 22 0.59 5.08 4.57
CA PHE A 22 1.15 6.44 4.41
C PHE A 22 0.57 7.42 5.46
N ASN A 23 0.56 6.97 6.70
CA ASN A 23 -0.14 7.59 7.82
C ASN A 23 0.79 7.92 9.01
N ALA A 24 2.09 8.06 8.76
CA ALA A 24 3.05 8.46 9.74
C ALA A 24 2.82 9.91 10.18
N ASN A 25 3.29 10.28 11.37
CA ASN A 25 3.02 11.59 11.93
C ASN A 25 3.50 12.74 11.01
N GLY A 26 2.58 13.61 10.57
CA GLY A 26 2.91 14.74 9.70
C GLY A 26 3.11 14.38 8.22
N GLU A 27 3.02 13.10 7.88
CA GLU A 27 3.16 12.60 6.52
C GLU A 27 2.04 13.14 5.62
N LYS A 28 2.40 13.40 4.36
CA LYS A 28 1.49 13.79 3.29
C LYS A 28 1.75 12.85 2.15
N ALA A 29 0.68 12.39 1.48
CA ALA A 29 0.79 11.46 0.39
C ALA A 29 -0.01 11.91 -0.83
N VAL A 30 0.47 11.56 -2.02
CA VAL A 30 -0.26 11.65 -3.27
C VAL A 30 -0.34 10.27 -3.92
N PHE A 31 -1.53 9.91 -4.39
CA PHE A 31 -1.79 8.66 -5.11
C PHE A 31 -2.21 8.96 -6.53
N PHE A 32 -1.64 8.23 -7.47
CA PHE A 32 -2.08 8.16 -8.85
C PHE A 32 -2.30 6.71 -9.24
N GLY A 33 -3.43 6.40 -9.86
CA GLY A 33 -3.72 5.04 -10.30
C GLY A 33 -4.63 5.01 -11.50
N ALA A 34 -4.45 4.01 -12.34
CA ALA A 34 -5.29 3.76 -13.50
C ALA A 34 -5.53 2.27 -13.68
N MET A 35 -6.76 1.93 -14.04
CA MET A 35 -7.18 0.60 -14.48
C MET A 35 -7.74 0.71 -15.88
N TYR A 36 -7.37 -0.22 -16.75
CA TYR A 36 -7.84 -0.27 -18.14
C TYR A 36 -8.50 -1.63 -18.43
N ASP A 37 -9.73 -1.55 -18.93
CA ASP A 37 -10.55 -2.68 -19.36
C ASP A 37 -10.18 -3.06 -20.81
N LEU A 38 -9.70 -4.29 -21.01
CA LEU A 38 -9.20 -4.79 -22.28
C LEU A 38 -10.31 -5.29 -23.21
N LYS A 39 -11.59 -5.04 -22.92
CA LYS A 39 -12.72 -5.44 -23.79
C LYS A 39 -12.59 -4.94 -25.23
N ASN A 40 -12.03 -3.74 -25.44
CA ASN A 40 -11.86 -3.15 -26.77
C ASN A 40 -10.77 -3.86 -27.59
N TRP A 41 -10.00 -4.76 -26.96
CA TRP A 41 -8.91 -5.52 -27.55
C TRP A 41 -9.27 -7.01 -27.70
N ASN A 42 -10.57 -7.33 -27.73
CA ASN A 42 -11.08 -8.70 -27.80
C ASN A 42 -10.66 -9.59 -26.62
N LEU A 43 -10.41 -8.99 -25.46
CA LEU A 43 -10.07 -9.66 -24.20
C LEU A 43 -11.11 -9.32 -23.11
N PRO A 44 -12.39 -9.68 -23.29
CA PRO A 44 -13.42 -9.38 -22.31
C PRO A 44 -13.12 -10.09 -20.98
N GLY A 45 -13.36 -9.38 -19.88
CA GLY A 45 -13.07 -9.86 -18.54
C GLY A 45 -11.65 -9.64 -18.07
N PHE A 46 -10.73 -9.22 -18.95
CA PHE A 46 -9.39 -8.80 -18.53
C PHE A 46 -9.34 -7.30 -18.23
N ALA A 47 -8.70 -6.97 -17.12
CA ALA A 47 -8.29 -5.60 -16.81
C ALA A 47 -6.86 -5.60 -16.29
N ILE A 48 -6.11 -4.56 -16.63
CA ILE A 48 -4.78 -4.31 -16.09
C ILE A 48 -4.73 -2.94 -15.45
N GLY A 49 -3.88 -2.75 -14.46
CA GLY A 49 -3.68 -1.46 -13.87
C GLY A 49 -2.32 -1.28 -13.25
N ALA A 50 -2.06 -0.02 -12.95
CA ALA A 50 -0.90 0.39 -12.20
C ALA A 50 -1.27 1.57 -11.31
N SER A 51 -0.64 1.63 -10.16
CA SER A 51 -0.71 2.77 -9.25
C SER A 51 0.66 3.13 -8.72
N TYR A 52 0.79 4.38 -8.30
CA TYR A 52 1.96 4.91 -7.64
C TYR A 52 1.54 5.82 -6.49
N VAL A 53 2.23 5.69 -5.37
CA VAL A 53 2.13 6.58 -4.21
C VAL A 53 3.49 7.17 -3.93
N TYR A 54 3.49 8.45 -3.61
CA TYR A 54 4.63 9.13 -3.05
C TYR A 54 4.19 9.93 -1.83
N ALA A 55 4.90 9.76 -0.73
CA ALA A 55 4.62 10.38 0.53
C ALA A 55 5.89 10.97 1.15
N TRP A 56 5.73 12.06 1.89
CA TRP A 56 6.83 12.84 2.44
C TRP A 56 6.44 13.50 3.76
N ASP A 57 7.41 14.12 4.44
CA ASP A 57 7.27 14.77 5.75
C ASP A 57 6.89 13.78 6.89
N ALA A 58 7.13 12.48 6.75
CA ALA A 58 6.91 11.51 7.83
C ALA A 58 7.87 11.81 8.99
N LYS A 59 7.33 12.15 10.17
CA LYS A 59 8.11 12.53 11.36
C LYS A 59 8.18 11.40 12.38
N PRO A 60 9.29 11.33 13.13
CA PRO A 60 9.45 10.33 14.17
C PRO A 60 8.56 10.66 15.36
N ALA A 61 8.44 9.70 16.28
CA ALA A 61 7.76 9.89 17.54
C ALA A 61 8.38 11.06 18.31
N THR A 62 7.56 11.93 18.91
CA THR A 62 8.05 13.09 19.68
C THR A 62 8.64 12.73 21.04
N TRP A 63 8.51 11.47 21.46
CA TRP A 63 9.05 10.96 22.73
C TRP A 63 9.44 9.49 22.59
N GLN A 64 10.64 9.13 23.03
CA GLN A 64 11.14 7.76 23.08
C GLN A 64 11.93 7.56 24.38
N SER A 65 11.58 6.53 25.17
CA SER A 65 12.21 6.26 26.47
C SER A 65 13.71 5.96 26.38
N ASN A 66 14.15 5.37 25.27
CA ASN A 66 15.54 5.03 24.99
C ASN A 66 15.83 5.29 23.50
N PRO A 67 16.22 6.52 23.12
CA PRO A 67 16.50 6.85 21.72
C PRO A 67 17.70 6.03 21.25
N ASP A 68 17.55 5.39 20.09
CA ASP A 68 18.66 4.70 19.44
C ASP A 68 19.58 5.68 18.70
N ALA A 69 20.63 5.15 18.06
CA ALA A 69 21.59 5.96 17.31
C ALA A 69 21.01 6.64 16.06
N TYR A 70 19.81 6.26 15.63
CA TYR A 70 19.15 6.76 14.42
C TYR A 70 18.10 7.84 14.73
N TYR A 71 17.75 8.04 16.01
CA TYR A 71 16.73 8.99 16.44
C TYR A 71 17.18 10.45 16.27
N ASP A 72 16.47 11.18 15.41
CA ASP A 72 16.55 12.63 15.29
C ASP A 72 15.15 13.20 15.12
N LYS A 73 14.69 14.00 16.08
CA LYS A 73 13.36 14.63 16.10
C LYS A 73 13.05 15.50 14.87
N ASN A 74 14.07 15.94 14.13
CA ASN A 74 13.93 16.79 12.95
C ASN A 74 14.09 16.02 11.64
N ARG A 75 14.52 14.76 11.68
CA ARG A 75 14.66 13.92 10.50
C ARG A 75 13.27 13.54 10.02
N THR A 76 12.97 13.73 8.74
CA THR A 76 11.77 13.21 8.09
C THR A 76 12.13 12.08 7.15
N ILE A 77 11.18 11.20 6.88
CA ILE A 77 11.30 10.19 5.82
C ILE A 77 10.29 10.42 4.71
N GLU A 78 10.57 9.76 3.59
CA GLU A 78 9.74 9.68 2.40
C GLU A 78 9.39 8.21 2.17
N GLU A 79 8.18 7.94 1.70
CA GLU A 79 7.75 6.59 1.35
C GLU A 79 7.27 6.61 -0.10
N SER A 80 7.56 5.57 -0.85
CA SER A 80 6.99 5.40 -2.19
C SER A 80 6.62 3.97 -2.45
N ALA A 81 5.59 3.77 -3.24
CA ALA A 81 5.24 2.44 -3.71
C ALA A 81 4.63 2.48 -5.10
N TYR A 82 4.88 1.44 -5.89
CA TYR A 82 4.12 1.19 -7.10
C TYR A 82 3.47 -0.18 -7.04
N SER A 83 2.29 -0.28 -7.63
CA SER A 83 1.53 -1.52 -7.70
C SER A 83 1.15 -1.83 -9.14
N LEU A 84 1.07 -3.12 -9.44
CA LEU A 84 0.65 -3.65 -10.74
C LEU A 84 -0.47 -4.67 -10.51
N ASP A 85 -1.55 -4.50 -11.25
CA ASP A 85 -2.74 -5.34 -11.16
C ASP A 85 -3.04 -6.03 -12.49
N ALA A 86 -3.33 -7.32 -12.42
CA ALA A 86 -3.90 -8.09 -13.50
C ALA A 86 -5.14 -8.82 -12.99
N VAL A 87 -6.29 -8.53 -13.59
CA VAL A 87 -7.58 -9.10 -13.23
C VAL A 87 -8.15 -9.86 -14.41
N TYR A 88 -8.67 -11.06 -14.17
CA TYR A 88 -9.47 -11.80 -15.13
C TYR A 88 -10.76 -12.29 -14.49
N THR A 89 -11.90 -11.96 -15.08
CA THR A 89 -13.22 -12.47 -14.68
C THR A 89 -13.76 -13.39 -15.76
N ILE A 90 -14.18 -14.60 -15.38
CA ILE A 90 -14.79 -15.55 -16.31
C ILE A 90 -16.13 -15.00 -16.82
N GLN A 91 -16.27 -14.91 -18.14
CA GLN A 91 -17.41 -14.25 -18.79
C GLN A 91 -18.63 -15.16 -18.98
N ASP A 92 -18.43 -16.47 -19.11
CA ASP A 92 -19.51 -17.43 -19.40
C ASP A 92 -19.26 -18.82 -18.81
N GLY A 93 -20.30 -19.66 -18.82
CA GLY A 93 -20.28 -21.02 -18.30
C GLY A 93 -20.51 -21.12 -16.79
N ARG A 94 -20.26 -22.31 -16.24
CA ARG A 94 -20.57 -22.65 -14.82
C ARG A 94 -19.76 -21.86 -13.80
N ALA A 95 -18.62 -21.30 -14.19
CA ALA A 95 -17.76 -20.50 -13.34
C ALA A 95 -17.86 -19.00 -13.63
N LYS A 96 -18.87 -18.56 -14.41
CA LYS A 96 -19.11 -17.16 -14.74
C LYS A 96 -19.10 -16.29 -13.47
N GLY A 97 -18.42 -15.15 -13.55
CA GLY A 97 -18.25 -14.23 -12.43
C GLY A 97 -17.08 -14.58 -11.50
N THR A 98 -16.46 -15.76 -11.63
CA THR A 98 -15.22 -16.06 -10.89
C THR A 98 -14.11 -15.12 -11.35
N MET A 99 -13.48 -14.44 -10.39
CA MET A 99 -12.39 -13.49 -10.60
C MET A 99 -11.07 -14.05 -10.12
N PHE A 100 -10.03 -13.87 -10.93
CA PHE A 100 -8.64 -14.05 -10.60
C PHE A 100 -7.98 -12.68 -10.57
N LYS A 101 -7.39 -12.29 -9.44
CA LYS A 101 -6.64 -11.03 -9.30
C LYS A 101 -5.22 -11.35 -8.87
N LEU A 102 -4.26 -10.92 -9.68
CA LEU A 102 -2.85 -10.85 -9.31
C LEU A 102 -2.54 -9.39 -9.01
N HIS A 103 -1.99 -9.15 -7.83
CA HIS A 103 -1.59 -7.84 -7.36
C HIS A 103 -0.14 -7.91 -6.87
N PHE A 104 0.71 -7.06 -7.45
CA PHE A 104 2.10 -6.88 -7.05
C PHE A 104 2.26 -5.48 -6.48
N THR A 105 3.04 -5.33 -5.42
CA THR A 105 3.47 -4.03 -4.91
C THR A 105 4.96 -4.07 -4.59
N GLU A 106 5.68 -3.02 -4.95
CA GLU A 106 7.02 -2.75 -4.47
C GLU A 106 7.00 -1.42 -3.70
N TYR A 107 7.46 -1.48 -2.46
CA TYR A 107 7.46 -0.38 -1.50
C TYR A 107 8.90 -0.08 -1.07
N ASP A 108 9.21 1.20 -0.94
CA ASP A 108 10.51 1.76 -0.57
C ASP A 108 10.29 2.88 0.47
N ASN A 109 11.00 2.83 1.59
CA ASN A 109 10.90 3.82 2.66
C ASN A 109 12.02 4.89 2.62
N HIS A 110 12.86 4.87 1.58
CA HIS A 110 13.95 5.79 1.30
C HIS A 110 14.90 6.03 2.49
N SER A 111 15.09 5.02 3.35
CA SER A 111 15.88 5.17 4.58
C SER A 111 16.68 3.94 4.97
N ASP A 112 17.86 4.19 5.54
CA ASP A 112 18.69 3.16 6.17
C ASP A 112 18.30 2.90 7.65
N ILE A 113 17.11 3.33 8.08
CA ILE A 113 16.67 3.17 9.47
C ILE A 113 16.15 1.74 9.65
N PRO A 114 16.74 0.96 10.58
CA PRO A 114 16.28 -0.41 10.82
C PRO A 114 14.85 -0.42 11.33
N SER A 115 14.15 -1.54 11.14
CA SER A 115 12.80 -1.75 11.66
C SER A 115 12.71 -1.38 13.15
N TRP A 116 11.68 -0.63 13.54
CA TRP A 116 11.46 -0.06 14.87
C TRP A 116 12.47 1.01 15.32
N GLY A 117 13.39 1.41 14.44
CA GLY A 117 14.44 2.38 14.73
C GLY A 117 14.02 3.84 14.48
N GLY A 118 14.82 4.77 15.00
CA GLY A 118 14.73 6.20 14.65
C GLY A 118 13.44 6.91 15.08
N GLY A 119 12.60 6.27 15.89
CA GLY A 119 11.28 6.79 16.29
C GLY A 119 10.16 6.45 15.32
N TYR A 120 10.37 5.51 14.39
CA TYR A 120 9.41 5.08 13.38
C TYR A 120 8.92 3.65 13.62
N GLY A 121 8.14 3.47 14.69
CA GLY A 121 7.71 2.13 15.13
C GLY A 121 6.92 1.34 14.08
N ASN A 122 6.16 2.02 13.22
CA ASN A 122 5.21 1.37 12.31
C ASN A 122 5.53 1.57 10.81
N ILE A 123 6.65 2.19 10.45
CA ILE A 123 7.03 2.35 9.04
C ILE A 123 7.60 1.04 8.53
N PHE A 124 7.08 0.58 7.38
CA PHE A 124 7.55 -0.64 6.73
C PHE A 124 8.98 -0.48 6.25
N GLN A 125 9.70 -1.60 6.17
CA GLN A 125 10.96 -1.67 5.45
C GLN A 125 10.69 -1.95 3.97
N ASP A 126 11.68 -1.74 3.12
CA ASP A 126 11.57 -2.04 1.69
C ASP A 126 11.08 -3.47 1.48
N GLU A 127 10.00 -3.62 0.72
CA GLU A 127 9.29 -4.89 0.59
C GLU A 127 8.73 -5.05 -0.83
N ARG A 128 8.73 -6.30 -1.29
CA ARG A 128 8.00 -6.73 -2.49
C ARG A 128 6.94 -7.72 -2.06
N ASP A 129 5.69 -7.41 -2.38
CA ASP A 129 4.53 -8.22 -2.03
C ASP A 129 3.82 -8.72 -3.30
N VAL A 130 3.40 -9.98 -3.28
CA VAL A 130 2.62 -10.61 -4.36
C VAL A 130 1.41 -11.28 -3.75
N LYS A 131 0.23 -10.86 -4.19
CA LYS A 131 -1.06 -11.42 -3.78
C LYS A 131 -1.79 -12.01 -4.98
N PHE A 132 -2.10 -13.29 -4.89
CA PHE A 132 -2.99 -13.97 -5.84
C PHE A 132 -4.31 -14.31 -5.16
N MET A 133 -5.40 -13.79 -5.72
CA MET A 133 -6.75 -13.93 -5.17
C MET A 133 -7.66 -14.63 -6.18
N VAL A 134 -8.47 -15.55 -5.68
CA VAL A 134 -9.54 -16.22 -6.43
C VAL A 134 -10.85 -15.97 -5.72
N ILE A 135 -11.80 -15.34 -6.41
CA ILE A 135 -13.10 -14.95 -5.85
C ILE A 135 -14.19 -15.57 -6.71
N ALA A 136 -14.86 -16.60 -6.19
CA ALA A 136 -15.95 -17.29 -6.89
C ALA A 136 -17.30 -16.92 -6.25
N PRO A 137 -18.14 -16.10 -6.92
CA PRO A 137 -19.44 -15.76 -6.39
C PRO A 137 -20.40 -16.96 -6.50
N PHE A 138 -21.30 -17.09 -5.53
CA PHE A 138 -22.41 -18.03 -5.56
C PHE A 138 -23.67 -17.35 -5.02
N THR A 139 -24.83 -17.85 -5.43
CA THR A 139 -26.15 -17.35 -5.00
C THR A 139 -26.94 -18.50 -4.41
N ILE A 140 -27.57 -18.29 -3.25
CA ILE A 140 -28.34 -19.33 -2.54
C ILE A 140 -29.85 -19.24 -2.85
N PHE A 141 -30.32 -18.16 -3.50
CA PHE A 141 -31.74 -17.90 -3.77
C PHE A 141 -31.94 -17.03 -5.01
#